data_AF-A0A7Y5RSN0-F1
#
_entry.id   AF-A0A7Y5RSN0-F1
#
_cell.length_a   1.000
_cell.length_b   1.000
_cell.length_c   1.000
_cell.angle_alpha   90.00
_cell.angle_beta   90.00
_cell.angle_gamma   90.00
#
_symmetry.space_group_name_H-M   'P 1'
#
loop_
_entity.id
_entity.type
_entity.pdbx_description
1 polymer ?
#
loop_
_entity_poly.entity_id
_entity_poly.type
_entity_poly.pdbx_seq_one_letter_code
_entity_poly.pdbx_strand_id
1 'polypeptide(L)'
;PYVRVSQNYAKLLYDEKYQVVIVGSPDHPEVKGIMSYTNNEAVVVKTRDDLKKVPRSRRRIGVVIQSTMILDHANELIAELIRMGQEVRVFNTICYVTDERQKDAEDVASKSEFVVVVGGAESSNTKKLAMVAQEHGARTTIIERTEELDFALFGDATRIGVLAGASTPNWLIDQVVEKISAHYSR
;
A
#
# COMPACT_ATOMS: atom_id res chain seq x y z
N PRO A 1 -3.02 12.42 6.91
CA PRO A 1 -1.57 12.74 6.93
C PRO A 1 -0.88 12.47 5.59
N TYR A 2 -0.93 11.23 5.07
CA TYR A 2 -0.21 10.80 3.86
C TYR A 2 -0.73 11.38 2.53
N VAL A 3 -2.06 11.51 2.38
CA VAL A 3 -2.65 12.16 1.18
C VAL A 3 -2.20 13.61 1.01
N ARG A 4 -1.90 14.32 2.11
CA ARG A 4 -1.35 15.69 2.03
C ARG A 4 0.07 15.73 1.49
N VAL A 5 0.83 14.65 1.67
CA VAL A 5 2.21 14.56 1.20
C VAL A 5 2.25 14.55 -0.33
N SER A 6 1.44 13.70 -0.97
CA SER A 6 1.33 13.66 -2.44
C SER A 6 0.80 14.98 -3.03
N GLN A 7 -0.18 15.61 -2.38
CA GLN A 7 -0.67 16.94 -2.76
C GLN A 7 0.42 18.02 -2.69
N ASN A 8 1.20 18.06 -1.60
CA ASN A 8 2.27 19.05 -1.42
C ASN A 8 3.40 18.86 -2.44
N TYR A 9 3.81 17.63 -2.72
CA TYR A 9 4.82 17.36 -3.74
C TYR A 9 4.32 17.65 -5.16
N ALA A 10 3.06 17.35 -5.46
CA ALA A 10 2.45 17.72 -6.73
C ALA A 10 2.46 19.24 -6.93
N LYS A 11 2.11 20.01 -5.89
CA LYS A 11 2.20 21.46 -5.90
C LYS A 11 3.64 21.96 -6.09
N LEU A 12 4.60 21.41 -5.35
CA LEU A 12 6.01 21.77 -5.47
C LEU A 12 6.51 21.59 -6.91
N LEU A 13 6.29 20.41 -7.50
CA LEU A 13 6.69 20.10 -8.86
C LEU A 13 6.02 21.03 -9.89
N TYR A 14 4.74 21.33 -9.68
CA TYR A 14 3.99 22.24 -10.55
C TYR A 14 4.56 23.68 -10.47
N ASP A 15 4.83 24.18 -9.28
CA ASP A 15 5.42 25.50 -9.05
C ASP A 15 6.82 25.59 -9.67
N GLU A 16 7.61 24.51 -9.60
CA GLU A 16 8.93 24.36 -10.23
C GLU A 16 8.91 24.08 -11.75
N LYS A 17 7.72 24.12 -12.37
CA LYS A 17 7.49 23.96 -13.83
C LYS A 17 7.82 22.58 -14.40
N TYR A 18 7.68 21.53 -13.60
CA TYR A 18 7.65 20.16 -14.12
C TYR A 18 6.30 19.86 -14.77
N GLN A 19 6.30 18.98 -15.77
CA GLN A 19 5.08 18.25 -16.10
C GLN A 19 4.82 17.25 -14.98
N VAL A 20 3.78 17.50 -14.19
CA VAL A 20 3.39 16.58 -13.13
C VAL A 20 2.70 15.36 -13.74
N VAL A 21 3.15 14.18 -13.33
CA VAL A 21 2.57 12.88 -13.64
C VAL A 21 2.17 12.21 -12.34
N ILE A 22 0.91 11.81 -12.25
CA ILE A 22 0.38 11.07 -11.09
C ILE A 22 0.26 9.61 -11.50
N VAL A 23 1.08 8.75 -10.89
CA VAL A 23 0.96 7.30 -11.07
C VAL A 23 -0.17 6.81 -10.17
N GLY A 24 -1.30 6.43 -10.75
CA GLY A 24 -2.51 6.10 -10.00
C GLY A 24 -3.75 5.93 -10.86
N SER A 25 -4.90 5.68 -10.23
CA SER A 25 -6.17 5.50 -10.91
C SER A 25 -6.92 6.83 -11.09
N PRO A 26 -7.32 7.23 -12.32
CA PRO A 26 -7.91 8.55 -12.60
C PRO A 26 -9.23 8.79 -11.87
N ASP A 27 -10.02 7.74 -11.63
CA ASP A 27 -11.31 7.86 -10.96
C ASP A 27 -11.23 7.91 -9.43
N HIS A 28 -10.05 7.64 -8.86
CA HIS A 28 -9.86 7.53 -7.42
C HIS A 28 -9.96 8.90 -6.73
N PRO A 29 -10.71 9.05 -5.61
CA PRO A 29 -10.86 10.32 -4.90
C PRO A 29 -9.54 10.97 -4.51
N GLU A 30 -8.54 10.17 -4.10
CA GLU A 30 -7.19 10.67 -3.79
C GLU A 30 -6.54 11.35 -5.01
N VAL A 31 -6.59 10.72 -6.19
CA VAL A 31 -5.97 11.23 -7.41
C VAL A 31 -6.65 12.52 -7.86
N LYS A 32 -7.98 12.58 -7.81
CA LYS A 32 -8.75 13.81 -8.05
C LYS A 32 -8.33 14.92 -7.08
N GLY A 33 -8.07 14.58 -5.82
CA GLY A 33 -7.56 15.49 -4.81
C GLY A 33 -6.12 15.96 -5.03
N ILE A 34 -5.27 15.19 -5.72
CA ILE A 34 -3.91 15.61 -6.10
C ILE A 34 -3.96 16.53 -7.32
N MET A 35 -4.80 16.21 -8.32
CA MET A 35 -4.99 16.99 -9.54
C MET A 35 -5.30 18.46 -9.27
N SER A 36 -6.13 18.74 -8.25
CA SER A 36 -6.50 20.12 -7.88
C SER A 36 -5.33 20.99 -7.42
N TYR A 37 -4.21 20.39 -6.97
CA TYR A 37 -2.99 21.11 -6.59
C TYR A 37 -2.09 21.47 -7.77
N THR A 38 -2.48 21.06 -8.98
CA THR A 38 -1.74 21.28 -10.23
C THR A 38 -2.57 22.05 -11.25
N ASN A 39 -3.59 22.79 -10.81
CA ASN A 39 -4.60 23.41 -11.69
C ASN A 39 -5.26 22.42 -12.67
N ASN A 40 -5.32 21.14 -12.30
CA ASN A 40 -5.75 20.04 -13.18
C ASN A 40 -4.90 19.85 -14.45
N GLU A 41 -3.65 20.32 -14.47
CA GLU A 41 -2.72 20.15 -15.59
C GLU A 41 -1.86 18.87 -15.48
N ALA A 42 -1.90 18.17 -14.35
CA ALA A 42 -1.20 16.91 -14.21
C ALA A 42 -1.78 15.82 -15.12
N VAL A 43 -0.93 14.86 -15.52
CA VAL A 43 -1.33 13.70 -16.31
C VAL A 43 -1.41 12.48 -15.40
N VAL A 44 -2.53 11.77 -15.42
CA VAL A 44 -2.67 10.52 -14.66
C VAL A 44 -2.25 9.33 -15.53
N VAL A 45 -1.38 8.49 -15.00
CA VAL A 45 -0.88 7.27 -15.65
C VAL A 45 -1.16 6.07 -14.76
N LYS A 46 -2.01 5.15 -15.22
CA LYS A 46 -2.27 3.87 -14.54
C LYS A 46 -1.59 2.71 -15.25
N THR A 47 -1.49 2.78 -16.57
CA THR A 47 -1.02 1.72 -17.46
C THR A 47 0.04 2.24 -18.41
N ARG A 48 0.75 1.33 -19.11
CA ARG A 48 1.74 1.72 -20.11
C ARG A 48 1.14 2.51 -21.27
N ASP A 49 -0.12 2.27 -21.61
CA ASP A 49 -0.79 3.02 -22.70
C ASP A 49 -1.00 4.49 -22.31
N ASP A 50 -1.27 4.77 -21.03
CA ASP A 50 -1.46 6.12 -20.53
C ASP A 50 -0.20 6.99 -20.65
N LEU A 51 1.00 6.39 -20.77
CA LEU A 51 2.25 7.13 -20.99
C LEU A 51 2.19 7.99 -22.26
N LYS A 52 1.39 7.60 -23.25
CA LYS A 52 1.16 8.38 -24.48
C LYS A 52 0.53 9.75 -24.21
N LYS A 53 -0.15 9.92 -23.08
CA LYS A 53 -0.79 11.17 -22.65
C LYS A 53 0.24 12.19 -22.15
N VAL A 54 1.44 11.75 -21.77
CA VAL A 54 2.49 12.64 -21.24
C VAL A 54 3.11 13.44 -22.39
N PRO A 55 3.04 14.78 -22.39
CA PRO A 55 3.54 15.60 -23.49
C PRO A 55 5.05 15.45 -23.69
N ARG A 56 5.48 15.00 -24.87
CA ARG A 56 6.91 14.86 -25.22
C ARG A 56 7.67 16.18 -25.29
N SER A 57 6.97 17.31 -25.42
CA SER A 57 7.58 18.64 -25.40
C SER A 57 8.07 19.04 -24.01
N ARG A 58 7.57 18.42 -22.94
CA ARG A 58 7.96 18.71 -21.56
C ARG A 58 9.18 17.86 -21.19
N ARG A 59 10.34 18.50 -21.11
CA ARG A 59 11.63 17.84 -20.83
C ARG A 59 11.87 17.51 -19.36
N ARG A 60 11.13 18.17 -18.45
CA ARG A 60 11.21 17.99 -16.99
C ARG A 60 9.92 17.32 -16.50
N ILE A 61 10.03 16.11 -15.98
CA ILE A 61 8.89 15.31 -15.49
C ILE A 61 8.97 15.17 -13.98
N GLY A 62 7.88 15.48 -13.29
CA GLY A 62 7.73 15.32 -11.86
C GLY A 62 6.72 14.23 -11.58
N VAL A 63 7.07 13.22 -10.80
CA VAL A 63 6.22 12.06 -10.54
C VAL A 63 5.82 12.03 -9.07
N VAL A 64 4.52 11.86 -8.83
CA VAL A 64 3.95 11.48 -7.53
C VAL A 64 3.13 10.20 -7.71
N ILE A 65 2.94 9.44 -6.63
CA ILE A 65 2.31 8.12 -6.68
C ILE A 65 1.10 8.09 -5.73
N GLN A 66 -0.03 7.58 -6.20
CA GLN A 66 -1.18 7.31 -5.35
C GLN A 66 -0.77 6.37 -4.19
N SER A 67 -1.24 6.69 -3.00
CA SER A 67 -0.79 6.08 -1.75
C SER A 67 -0.92 4.55 -1.70
N THR A 68 -1.91 3.99 -2.40
CA THR A 68 -2.23 2.56 -2.41
C THR A 68 -1.68 1.81 -3.64
N MET A 69 -0.79 2.42 -4.43
CA MET A 69 -0.22 1.77 -5.60
C MET A 69 0.76 0.66 -5.20
N ILE A 70 0.76 -0.43 -5.97
CA ILE A 70 1.77 -1.48 -5.89
C ILE A 70 3.10 -0.92 -6.39
N LEU A 71 4.14 -1.02 -5.57
CA LEU A 71 5.46 -0.42 -5.84
C LEU A 71 6.07 -0.92 -7.14
N ASP A 72 6.06 -2.23 -7.39
CA ASP A 72 6.67 -2.81 -8.60
C ASP A 72 6.01 -2.29 -9.87
N HIS A 73 4.67 -2.23 -9.88
CA HIS A 73 3.92 -1.66 -10.98
C HIS A 73 4.22 -0.17 -11.18
N ALA A 74 4.35 0.60 -10.09
CA ALA A 74 4.74 2.00 -10.17
C ALA A 74 6.17 2.15 -10.74
N ASN A 75 7.12 1.31 -10.31
CA ASN A 75 8.49 1.30 -10.79
C ASN A 75 8.59 1.02 -12.30
N GLU A 76 7.77 0.12 -12.84
CA GLU A 76 7.71 -0.13 -14.28
C GLU A 76 7.33 1.13 -15.07
N LEU A 77 6.32 1.87 -14.61
CA LEU A 77 5.87 3.11 -15.26
C LEU A 77 6.91 4.23 -15.11
N ILE A 78 7.52 4.34 -13.93
CA ILE A 78 8.58 5.32 -13.65
C ILE A 78 9.79 5.07 -14.57
N ALA A 79 10.17 3.81 -14.80
CA ALA A 79 11.29 3.48 -15.69
C ALA A 79 11.07 3.92 -17.15
N GLU A 80 9.81 3.92 -17.62
CA GLU A 80 9.46 4.49 -18.93
C GLU A 80 9.51 6.03 -18.89
N LEU A 81 8.99 6.66 -17.83
CA LEU A 81 9.03 8.12 -17.68
C LEU A 81 10.47 8.67 -17.62
N ILE A 82 11.38 7.94 -16.97
CA ILE A 82 12.82 8.25 -16.94
C ILE A 82 13.41 8.26 -18.35
N ARG A 83 12.99 7.33 -19.22
CA ARG A 83 13.43 7.30 -20.63
C ARG A 83 12.83 8.43 -21.47
N MET A 84 11.67 8.94 -21.08
CA MET A 84 10.98 10.02 -21.80
C MET A 84 11.47 11.42 -21.43
N GLY A 85 11.86 11.63 -20.17
CA GLY A 85 12.30 12.93 -19.64
C GLY A 85 13.81 13.16 -19.79
N GLN A 86 14.22 14.43 -19.82
CA GLN A 86 15.64 14.79 -19.65
C GLN A 86 16.00 14.95 -18.17
N GLU A 87 15.04 15.41 -17.38
CA GLU A 87 15.14 15.50 -15.94
C GLU A 87 13.87 14.89 -15.36
N VAL A 88 14.01 13.90 -14.48
CA VAL A 88 12.88 13.26 -13.83
C VAL A 88 13.07 13.30 -12.32
N ARG A 89 12.10 13.88 -11.61
CA ARG A 89 12.04 13.87 -10.15
C ARG A 89 10.89 12.98 -9.72
N VAL A 90 11.17 12.02 -8.87
CA VAL A 90 10.17 11.06 -8.38
C VAL A 90 10.05 11.23 -6.87
N PHE A 91 8.85 11.57 -6.41
CA PHE A 91 8.49 11.48 -5.01
C PHE A 91 7.69 10.22 -4.80
N ASN A 92 8.30 9.24 -4.14
CA ASN A 92 7.59 8.04 -3.72
C ASN A 92 6.62 8.41 -2.59
N THR A 93 5.36 8.57 -2.95
CA THR A 93 4.28 8.93 -2.03
C THR A 93 3.34 7.75 -1.75
N ILE A 94 3.79 6.53 -2.05
CA ILE A 94 3.12 5.32 -1.59
C ILE A 94 3.11 5.36 -0.06
N CYS A 95 1.93 5.14 0.51
CA CYS A 95 1.78 5.05 1.95
C CYS A 95 2.25 3.66 2.37
N TYR A 96 3.53 3.54 2.68
CA TYR A 96 3.99 2.44 3.51
C TYR A 96 3.27 2.57 4.85
N VAL A 97 2.75 1.45 5.34
CA VAL A 97 2.35 1.31 6.74
C VAL A 97 3.47 1.96 7.55
N THR A 98 3.14 3.04 8.26
CA THR A 98 4.09 3.93 8.94
C THR A 98 5.17 3.13 9.68
N ASP A 99 6.40 3.65 9.83
CA ASP A 99 7.44 2.98 10.64
C ASP A 99 6.92 2.45 11.99
N GLU A 100 6.01 3.17 12.67
CA GLU A 100 5.37 2.69 13.89
C GLU A 100 4.53 1.43 13.66
N ARG A 101 3.51 1.49 12.79
CA ARG A 101 2.69 0.31 12.46
C ARG A 101 3.47 -0.85 11.83
N GLN A 102 4.55 -0.57 11.11
CA GLN A 102 5.43 -1.61 10.59
C GLN A 102 6.20 -2.26 11.75
N LYS A 103 6.78 -1.46 12.65
CA LYS A 103 7.40 -1.96 13.88
C LYS A 103 6.42 -2.76 14.74
N ASP A 104 5.17 -2.32 14.86
CA ASP A 104 4.14 -3.06 15.58
C ASP A 104 3.87 -4.43 14.93
N ALA A 105 3.79 -4.47 13.60
CA ALA A 105 3.63 -5.72 12.86
C ALA A 105 4.85 -6.65 13.00
N GLU A 106 6.06 -6.10 12.94
CA GLU A 106 7.33 -6.81 13.17
C GLU A 106 7.43 -7.34 14.61
N ASP A 107 6.99 -6.56 15.60
CA ASP A 107 6.98 -6.94 17.01
C ASP A 107 6.01 -8.10 17.28
N VAL A 108 4.81 -8.03 16.72
CA VAL A 108 3.83 -9.13 16.78
C VAL A 108 4.38 -10.37 16.05
N ALA A 109 4.91 -10.20 14.84
CA ALA A 109 5.41 -11.30 14.04
C ALA A 109 6.59 -12.03 14.71
N SER A 110 7.58 -11.28 15.21
CA SER A 110 8.77 -11.85 15.85
C SER A 110 8.49 -12.60 17.16
N LYS A 111 7.34 -12.32 17.80
CA LYS A 111 6.89 -13.01 19.02
C LYS A 111 5.93 -14.17 18.75
N SER A 112 5.48 -14.34 17.51
CA SER A 112 4.44 -15.31 17.13
C SER A 112 5.01 -16.47 16.33
N GLU A 113 4.49 -17.67 16.57
CA GLU A 113 4.81 -18.87 15.78
C GLU A 113 3.89 -18.99 14.57
N PHE A 114 2.68 -18.43 14.69
CA PHE A 114 1.72 -18.31 13.62
C PHE A 114 1.06 -16.94 13.65
N VAL A 115 0.81 -16.33 12.49
CA VAL A 115 0.12 -15.04 12.36
C VAL A 115 -1.10 -15.19 11.46
N VAL A 116 -2.24 -14.73 11.95
CA VAL A 116 -3.46 -14.55 11.16
C VAL A 116 -3.54 -13.09 10.72
N VAL A 117 -3.54 -12.86 9.41
CA VAL A 117 -3.71 -11.52 8.85
C VAL A 117 -5.15 -11.34 8.37
N VAL A 118 -5.87 -10.42 8.99
CA VAL A 118 -7.28 -10.16 8.71
C VAL A 118 -7.43 -9.02 7.71
N GLY A 119 -8.02 -9.31 6.56
CA GLY A 119 -8.34 -8.33 5.53
C GLY A 119 -8.39 -8.94 4.13
N GLY A 120 -8.82 -8.13 3.15
CA GLY A 120 -8.97 -8.59 1.76
C GLY A 120 -7.70 -9.24 1.21
N ALA A 121 -7.80 -10.42 0.62
CA ALA A 121 -6.66 -11.16 0.07
C ALA A 121 -5.95 -10.36 -1.04
N GLU A 122 -6.69 -9.54 -1.78
CA GLU A 122 -6.17 -8.66 -2.83
C GLU A 122 -5.65 -7.29 -2.34
N SER A 123 -5.83 -6.97 -1.05
CA SER A 123 -5.33 -5.71 -0.49
C SER A 123 -3.82 -5.71 -0.37
N SER A 124 -3.17 -4.72 -0.98
CA SER A 124 -1.71 -4.54 -0.89
C SER A 124 -1.21 -4.42 0.56
N ASN A 125 -1.99 -3.79 1.45
CA ASN A 125 -1.63 -3.68 2.87
C ASN A 125 -1.71 -5.04 3.57
N THR A 126 -2.75 -5.83 3.27
CA THR A 126 -2.92 -7.18 3.83
C THR A 126 -1.77 -8.08 3.37
N LYS A 127 -1.46 -8.07 2.06
CA LYS A 127 -0.32 -8.80 1.49
C LYS A 127 1.00 -8.37 2.12
N LYS A 128 1.20 -7.07 2.38
CA LYS A 128 2.42 -6.57 3.03
C LYS A 128 2.55 -7.02 4.48
N LEU A 129 1.48 -7.00 5.27
CA LEU A 129 1.50 -7.53 6.64
C LEU A 129 1.82 -9.03 6.66
N ALA A 130 1.26 -9.79 5.72
CA ALA A 130 1.57 -11.21 5.60
C ALA A 130 3.04 -11.47 5.22
N MET A 131 3.58 -10.65 4.32
CA MET A 131 5.00 -10.68 3.96
C MET A 131 5.90 -10.38 5.18
N VAL A 132 5.59 -9.34 5.95
CA VAL A 132 6.34 -9.00 7.18
C VAL A 132 6.30 -10.17 8.18
N ALA A 133 5.13 -10.79 8.38
CA ALA A 133 5.02 -11.94 9.27
C ALA A 133 5.90 -13.12 8.83
N GLN A 134 5.92 -13.43 7.54
CA GLN A 134 6.74 -14.48 6.95
C GLN A 134 8.24 -14.16 7.02
N GLU A 135 8.65 -12.91 6.77
CA GLU A 135 10.04 -12.45 6.86
C GLU A 135 10.61 -12.61 8.29
N HIS A 136 9.74 -12.53 9.31
CA HIS A 136 10.09 -12.72 10.72
C HIS A 136 9.89 -14.16 11.22
N GLY A 137 9.67 -15.12 10.31
CA GLY A 137 9.66 -16.55 10.62
C GLY A 137 8.31 -17.12 11.08
N ALA A 138 7.24 -16.32 11.10
CA ALA A 138 5.92 -16.80 11.46
C ALA A 138 5.22 -17.47 10.28
N ARG A 139 4.63 -18.66 10.52
CA ARG A 139 3.66 -19.24 9.59
C ARG A 139 2.47 -18.31 9.47
N THR A 140 1.97 -18.07 8.27
CA THR A 140 1.00 -16.98 8.06
C THR A 140 -0.16 -17.41 7.17
N THR A 141 -1.38 -17.01 7.53
CA THR A 141 -2.56 -17.09 6.67
C THR A 141 -3.27 -15.76 6.56
N ILE A 142 -3.96 -15.53 5.44
CA ILE A 142 -4.83 -14.37 5.24
C ILE A 142 -6.27 -14.86 5.30
N ILE A 143 -7.11 -14.17 6.06
CA ILE A 143 -8.55 -14.42 6.12
C ILE A 143 -9.35 -13.13 5.91
N GLU A 144 -10.47 -13.24 5.21
CA GLU A 144 -11.43 -12.14 5.08
C GLU A 144 -12.59 -12.25 6.07
N ARG A 145 -12.85 -13.47 6.56
CA ARG A 145 -13.95 -13.77 7.47
C ARG A 145 -13.55 -14.81 8.51
N THR A 146 -14.24 -14.84 9.65
CA THR A 146 -13.89 -15.74 10.76
C THR A 146 -14.05 -17.21 10.41
N GLU A 147 -14.88 -17.55 9.43
CA GLU A 147 -15.16 -18.92 9.00
C GLU A 147 -13.99 -19.55 8.24
N GLU A 148 -13.07 -18.73 7.74
CA GLU A 148 -11.86 -19.16 7.02
C GLU A 148 -10.72 -19.58 7.97
N LEU A 149 -10.92 -19.42 9.28
CA LEU A 149 -9.98 -19.92 10.29
C LEU A 149 -9.93 -21.45 10.27
N ASP A 150 -8.84 -21.98 9.73
CA ASP A 150 -8.50 -23.40 9.81
C ASP A 150 -7.46 -23.62 10.93
N PHE A 151 -7.95 -24.10 12.08
CA PHE A 151 -7.12 -24.38 13.25
C PHE A 151 -6.10 -25.49 13.01
N ALA A 152 -6.31 -26.37 12.02
CA ALA A 152 -5.33 -27.40 11.68
C ALA A 152 -4.02 -26.79 11.18
N LEU A 153 -4.08 -25.61 10.55
CA LEU A 153 -2.90 -24.88 10.08
C LEU A 153 -2.02 -24.36 11.23
N PHE A 154 -2.58 -24.23 12.43
CA PHE A 154 -1.87 -23.65 13.57
C PHE A 154 -0.88 -24.66 14.15
N GLY A 155 -1.15 -25.97 14.01
CA GLY A 155 -0.27 -27.04 14.46
C GLY A 155 0.04 -26.92 15.95
N ASP A 156 1.32 -26.91 16.30
CA ASP A 156 1.85 -26.79 17.66
C ASP A 156 2.10 -25.34 18.12
N ALA A 157 1.64 -24.34 17.35
CA ALA A 157 1.85 -22.94 17.71
C ALA A 157 1.14 -22.59 19.03
N THR A 158 1.92 -22.06 19.96
CA THR A 158 1.47 -21.59 21.29
C THR A 158 1.28 -20.08 21.31
N ARG A 159 1.94 -19.35 20.39
CA ARG A 159 1.83 -17.90 20.25
C ARG A 159 1.25 -17.57 18.88
N ILE A 160 -0.02 -17.18 18.87
CA ILE A 160 -0.75 -16.77 17.67
C ILE A 160 -0.86 -15.24 17.65
N GLY A 161 -0.25 -14.61 16.66
CA GLY A 161 -0.40 -13.19 16.39
C GLY A 161 -1.61 -12.90 15.51
N VAL A 162 -2.27 -11.77 15.74
CA VAL A 162 -3.33 -11.27 14.85
C VAL A 162 -2.91 -9.90 14.33
N LEU A 163 -2.81 -9.78 13.02
CA LEU A 163 -2.57 -8.52 12.31
C LEU A 163 -3.79 -8.19 11.46
N ALA A 164 -4.03 -6.90 11.22
CA ALA A 164 -5.16 -6.49 10.41
C ALA A 164 -4.80 -5.35 9.46
N GLY A 165 -5.30 -5.44 8.23
CA GLY A 165 -5.18 -4.37 7.25
C GLY A 165 -5.89 -3.10 7.73
N ALA A 166 -5.44 -1.93 7.26
CA ALA A 166 -6.00 -0.63 7.67
C ALA A 166 -7.51 -0.44 7.38
N SER A 167 -8.07 -1.25 6.48
CA SER A 167 -9.49 -1.23 6.09
C SER A 167 -10.33 -2.29 6.79
N THR A 168 -9.72 -3.10 7.66
CA THR A 168 -10.39 -4.16 8.41
C THR A 168 -11.05 -3.56 9.66
N PRO A 169 -12.35 -3.78 9.89
CA PRO A 169 -13.03 -3.20 11.04
C PRO A 169 -12.69 -3.93 12.33
N ASN A 170 -12.60 -3.19 13.45
CA ASN A 170 -12.20 -3.74 14.76
C ASN A 170 -13.05 -4.93 15.20
N TRP A 171 -14.37 -4.90 14.98
CA TRP A 171 -15.26 -6.00 15.38
C TRP A 171 -14.88 -7.35 14.74
N LEU A 172 -14.29 -7.34 13.54
CA LEU A 172 -13.86 -8.57 12.88
C LEU A 172 -12.55 -9.09 13.52
N ILE A 173 -11.66 -8.17 13.89
CA ILE A 173 -10.43 -8.49 14.62
C ILE A 173 -10.79 -9.13 15.97
N ASP A 174 -11.72 -8.51 16.71
CA ASP A 174 -12.19 -8.99 18.01
C ASP A 174 -12.78 -10.41 17.89
N GLN A 175 -13.65 -10.66 16.90
CA GLN A 175 -14.21 -11.98 16.67
C GLN A 175 -13.16 -13.05 16.34
N VAL A 176 -12.13 -12.70 15.55
CA VAL A 176 -11.01 -13.61 15.25
C VAL A 176 -10.25 -13.95 16.53
N VAL A 177 -9.92 -12.95 17.35
CA VAL A 177 -9.23 -13.14 18.64
C VAL A 177 -10.05 -14.00 19.59
N GLU A 178 -11.36 -13.74 19.71
CA GLU A 178 -12.26 -14.53 20.54
C GLU A 178 -12.33 -15.99 20.09
N LYS A 179 -12.44 -16.23 18.78
CA LYS A 179 -12.56 -17.59 18.22
C LYS A 179 -11.27 -18.38 18.41
N ILE A 180 -10.11 -17.75 18.26
CA ILE A 180 -8.80 -18.35 18.56
C ILE A 180 -8.70 -18.65 20.06
N SER A 181 -9.02 -17.68 20.91
CA SER A 181 -8.95 -17.85 22.37
C SER A 181 -9.85 -18.99 22.87
N ALA A 182 -11.07 -19.08 22.34
CA ALA A 182 -12.03 -20.12 22.67
C ALA A 182 -11.60 -21.53 22.21
N HIS A 183 -10.78 -21.63 21.16
CA HIS A 183 -10.22 -22.90 20.70
C HIS A 183 -9.18 -23.46 21.67
N TYR A 184 -8.29 -22.61 22.19
CA TYR A 184 -7.20 -23.00 23.09
C TYR A 184 -7.56 -22.98 24.58
N SER A 185 -8.72 -22.43 24.96
CA SER A 185 -9.24 -22.48 26.34
C SER A 185 -10.01 -23.76 26.66
N ARG A 186 -10.05 -24.73 25.74
CA ARG A 186 -10.68 -26.05 25.88
C ARG A 186 -9.63 -27.11 26.14
#